data_AF-A0A6I3SI79-F1
#
_entry.id   AF-A0A6I3SI79-F1
#
_cell.length_a   1.000
_cell.length_b   1.000
_cell.length_c   1.000
_cell.angle_alpha   90.00
_cell.angle_beta   90.00
_cell.angle_gamma   90.00
#
_symmetry.space_group_name_H-M   'P 1'
#
loop_
_entity.id
_entity.type
_entity.pdbx_description
1 polymer ?
#
loop_
_entity_poly.entity_id
_entity_poly.type
_entity_poly.pdbx_seq_one_letter_code
_entity_poly.pdbx_strand_id
1 'polypeptide(L)'
;MRNAKSILCGLLLIYGLFVFSAIPNYALADDLKSKNHYTTERKERGGEREDDNPTKELGEGLGVLAAWLTAGAAVLYPLRRLTRLNATVSAATSNEARESTSLTSTTLQPHSPDTKKTASPGSQVNISRGMTQKATRFLGRIHKVIGLVAIASILSHGIAMYIGEGHFEDKFILGIIASVVMFVGALGGIAQMIRLQRPGITRRIHVSMVLLGCLLSIGHIITA
;
A
#
# COMPACT_ATOMS: atom_id res chain seq x y z
N MET A 1 3.21 -11.31 -32.37
CA MET A 1 2.25 -12.07 -31.51
C MET A 1 2.47 -11.95 -29.99
N ARG A 2 3.54 -11.32 -29.48
CA ARG A 2 3.79 -11.20 -28.01
C ARG A 2 2.80 -10.29 -27.25
N ASN A 3 2.11 -9.39 -27.96
CA ASN A 3 1.19 -8.43 -27.32
C ASN A 3 -0.23 -8.98 -27.12
N ALA A 4 -0.59 -10.06 -27.83
CA ALA A 4 -1.93 -10.65 -27.76
C ALA A 4 -2.25 -11.21 -26.37
N LYS A 5 -1.27 -11.83 -25.70
CA LYS A 5 -1.43 -12.35 -24.31
C LYS A 5 -1.65 -11.23 -23.29
N SER A 6 -1.01 -10.08 -23.49
CA SER A 6 -1.18 -8.91 -22.60
C SER A 6 -2.52 -8.22 -22.80
N ILE A 7 -3.01 -8.15 -24.04
CA ILE A 7 -4.33 -7.60 -24.37
C ILE A 7 -5.41 -8.54 -23.83
N LEU A 8 -5.26 -9.86 -24.01
CA LEU A 8 -6.16 -10.87 -23.48
C LEU A 8 -6.25 -10.83 -21.95
N CYS A 9 -5.13 -10.67 -21.25
CA CYS A 9 -5.10 -10.54 -19.79
C CYS A 9 -5.79 -9.25 -19.31
N GLY A 10 -5.61 -8.14 -20.02
CA GLY A 10 -6.32 -6.89 -19.73
C GLY A 10 -7.83 -7.01 -19.94
N LEU A 11 -8.25 -7.65 -21.03
CA LEU A 11 -9.66 -7.93 -21.31
C LEU A 11 -10.27 -8.89 -20.29
N LEU A 12 -9.54 -9.91 -19.84
CA LEU A 12 -9.97 -10.82 -18.77
C LEU A 12 -10.17 -10.10 -17.44
N LEU A 13 -9.32 -9.12 -17.10
CA LEU A 13 -9.49 -8.29 -15.90
C LEU A 13 -10.70 -7.37 -16.00
N ILE A 14 -10.89 -6.72 -17.16
CA ILE A 14 -12.06 -5.86 -17.40
C ILE A 14 -13.35 -6.71 -17.40
N TYR A 15 -13.32 -7.89 -18.01
CA TYR A 15 -14.44 -8.83 -18.00
C TYR A 15 -14.70 -9.38 -16.61
N GLY A 16 -13.68 -9.69 -15.82
CA GLY A 16 -13.84 -10.11 -14.42
C GLY A 16 -14.47 -9.01 -13.56
N LEU A 17 -14.04 -7.75 -13.72
CA LEU A 17 -14.65 -6.58 -13.09
C LEU A 17 -16.09 -6.38 -13.56
N PHE A 18 -16.35 -6.54 -14.86
CA PHE A 18 -17.68 -6.41 -15.45
C PHE A 18 -18.63 -7.51 -14.97
N VAL A 19 -18.20 -8.78 -14.97
CA VAL A 19 -18.97 -9.91 -14.43
C VAL A 19 -19.24 -9.69 -12.95
N PHE A 20 -18.27 -9.24 -12.16
CA PHE A 20 -18.47 -8.94 -10.73
C PHE A 20 -19.47 -7.79 -10.52
N SER A 21 -19.47 -6.77 -11.39
CA SER A 21 -20.47 -5.68 -11.36
C SER A 21 -21.82 -6.06 -11.97
N ALA A 22 -21.85 -7.10 -12.80
CA ALA A 22 -23.03 -7.63 -13.48
C ALA A 22 -23.60 -8.86 -12.78
N ILE A 23 -23.04 -9.30 -11.64
CA ILE A 23 -23.81 -10.05 -10.65
C ILE A 23 -24.86 -9.03 -10.19
N PRO A 24 -26.13 -9.13 -10.63
CA PRO A 24 -27.14 -8.28 -10.04
C PRO A 24 -27.13 -8.60 -8.55
N ASN A 25 -27.31 -7.59 -7.71
CA ASN A 25 -27.83 -7.85 -6.38
C ASN A 25 -29.05 -8.76 -6.59
N TYR A 26 -28.88 -10.05 -6.33
CA TYR A 26 -29.97 -10.97 -6.04
C TYR A 26 -30.48 -10.55 -4.66
N ALA A 27 -30.94 -9.30 -4.57
CA ALA A 27 -32.03 -8.95 -3.70
C ALA A 27 -33.15 -9.90 -4.12
N LEU A 28 -33.25 -11.02 -3.40
CA LEU A 28 -34.39 -11.27 -2.53
C LEU A 28 -35.63 -10.46 -2.92
N ALA A 29 -36.08 -10.67 -4.15
CA ALA A 29 -37.45 -10.45 -4.57
C ALA A 29 -38.10 -11.83 -4.63
N ASP A 30 -38.08 -12.56 -3.51
CA ASP A 30 -39.15 -13.49 -3.24
C ASP A 30 -39.33 -13.70 -1.74
N ASP A 31 -40.58 -13.47 -1.34
CA ASP A 31 -41.23 -13.92 -0.12
C ASP A 31 -40.77 -13.35 1.24
N LEU A 32 -41.50 -12.34 1.73
CA LEU A 32 -42.49 -12.59 2.78
C LEU A 32 -43.32 -11.34 3.06
N LYS A 33 -44.56 -11.38 2.58
CA LYS A 33 -45.64 -10.53 3.06
C LYS A 33 -46.05 -11.00 4.47
N SER A 34 -45.22 -10.78 5.49
CA SER A 34 -45.69 -10.92 6.88
C SER A 34 -46.12 -9.55 7.41
N LYS A 35 -47.44 -9.43 7.59
CA LYS A 35 -48.04 -8.41 8.44
C LYS A 35 -47.56 -8.68 9.86
N ASN A 36 -46.65 -7.88 10.39
CA ASN A 36 -46.44 -7.82 11.83
C ASN A 36 -46.82 -6.44 12.36
N HIS A 37 -47.74 -6.51 13.32
CA HIS A 37 -48.37 -5.41 14.02
C HIS A 37 -47.34 -4.43 14.60
N TYR A 38 -47.56 -3.14 14.34
CA TYR A 38 -47.03 -2.06 15.16
C TYR A 38 -47.52 -2.25 16.60
N THR A 39 -46.65 -2.73 17.48
CA THR A 39 -46.75 -2.51 18.92
C THR A 39 -45.59 -1.61 19.30
N THR A 40 -45.90 -0.32 19.39
CA THR A 40 -45.09 0.70 20.04
C THR A 40 -45.08 0.43 21.54
N GLU A 41 -44.33 -0.60 21.96
CA GLU A 41 -43.97 -0.74 23.36
C GLU A 41 -42.81 0.21 23.68
N ARG A 42 -43.19 1.23 24.42
CA ARG A 42 -42.37 2.14 25.20
C ARG A 42 -41.41 1.31 26.08
N LYS A 43 -40.20 1.03 25.59
CA LYS A 43 -39.13 0.41 26.37
C LYS A 43 -38.75 1.35 27.52
N GLU A 44 -39.25 1.02 28.70
CA GLU A 44 -38.73 1.52 29.96
C GLU A 44 -37.27 1.11 30.11
N ARG A 45 -36.50 1.99 30.76
CA ARG A 45 -35.07 1.85 31.07
C ARG A 45 -34.84 0.68 32.03
N GLY A 46 -34.87 -0.55 31.51
CA GLY A 46 -34.25 -1.71 32.13
C GLY A 46 -32.88 -1.88 31.51
N GLY A 47 -31.81 -1.68 32.28
CA GLY A 47 -30.43 -1.95 31.86
C GLY A 47 -30.22 -3.44 31.63
N GLU A 48 -30.71 -3.95 30.49
CA GLU A 48 -30.25 -5.19 29.92
C GLU A 48 -28.81 -4.93 29.49
N ARG A 49 -27.86 -5.57 30.19
CA ARG A 49 -26.49 -5.70 29.74
C ARG A 49 -26.57 -6.23 28.32
N GLU A 50 -26.27 -5.36 27.37
CA GLU A 50 -25.99 -5.72 25.99
C GLU A 50 -24.91 -6.80 26.12
N ASP A 51 -25.26 -8.06 25.85
CA ASP A 51 -24.31 -9.15 25.89
C ASP A 51 -23.31 -8.87 24.77
N ASP A 52 -22.21 -8.19 25.14
CA ASP A 52 -21.11 -7.81 24.27
C ASP A 52 -20.66 -9.06 23.53
N ASN A 53 -21.07 -9.18 22.27
CA ASN A 53 -20.69 -10.33 21.47
C ASN A 53 -19.17 -10.20 21.22
N PRO A 54 -18.33 -11.08 21.80
CA PRO A 54 -16.89 -10.92 21.78
C PRO A 54 -16.31 -10.93 20.35
N THR A 55 -17.08 -11.45 19.39
CA THR A 55 -16.71 -11.44 17.97
C THR A 55 -16.78 -10.04 17.34
N LYS A 56 -17.68 -9.17 17.81
CA LYS A 56 -17.83 -7.79 17.32
C LYS A 56 -16.65 -6.91 17.76
N GLU A 57 -16.32 -6.94 19.05
CA GLU A 57 -15.16 -6.21 19.59
C GLU A 57 -13.84 -6.65 18.92
N LEU A 58 -13.69 -7.95 18.67
CA LEU A 58 -12.54 -8.49 17.95
C LEU A 58 -12.48 -7.95 16.51
N GLY A 59 -13.63 -7.87 15.84
CA GLY A 59 -13.77 -7.28 14.51
C GLY A 59 -13.30 -5.84 14.47
N GLU A 60 -13.79 -4.98 15.36
CA GLU A 60 -13.40 -3.57 15.45
C GLU A 60 -11.89 -3.40 15.70
N GLY A 61 -11.33 -4.18 16.63
CA GLY A 61 -9.89 -4.17 16.91
C GLY A 61 -9.03 -4.55 15.70
N LEU A 62 -9.44 -5.58 14.96
CA LEU A 62 -8.80 -6.00 13.70
C LEU A 62 -8.88 -4.92 12.62
N GLY A 63 -10.00 -4.18 12.54
CA GLY A 63 -10.19 -3.07 11.61
C GLY A 63 -9.19 -1.93 11.87
N VAL A 64 -9.04 -1.52 13.13
CA VAL A 64 -8.08 -0.47 13.53
C VAL A 64 -6.65 -0.91 13.23
N LEU A 65 -6.28 -2.15 13.56
CA LEU A 65 -4.95 -2.68 13.27
C LEU A 65 -4.67 -2.69 11.76
N ALA A 66 -5.62 -3.12 10.94
CA ALA A 66 -5.51 -3.11 9.48
C ALA A 66 -5.29 -1.70 8.94
N ALA A 67 -6.02 -0.71 9.47
CA ALA A 67 -5.87 0.69 9.10
C ALA A 67 -4.45 1.22 9.41
N TRP A 68 -3.93 0.95 10.60
CA TRP A 68 -2.57 1.34 11.00
C TRP A 68 -1.48 0.69 10.13
N LEU A 69 -1.60 -0.62 9.85
CA LEU A 69 -0.66 -1.34 9.00
C LEU A 69 -0.65 -0.78 7.57
N THR A 70 -1.83 -0.47 7.04
CA THR A 70 -2.00 0.10 5.71
C THR A 70 -1.40 1.50 5.63
N ALA A 71 -1.68 2.36 6.61
CA ALA A 71 -1.09 3.70 6.70
C ALA A 71 0.44 3.64 6.81
N GLY A 72 0.96 2.77 7.68
CA GLY A 72 2.41 2.55 7.84
C GLY A 72 3.07 2.09 6.54
N ALA A 73 2.44 1.16 5.81
CA ALA A 73 2.93 0.68 4.52
C ALA A 73 2.92 1.79 3.45
N ALA A 74 1.89 2.64 3.44
CA ALA A 74 1.75 3.76 2.52
C ALA A 74 2.85 4.82 2.73
N VAL A 75 3.19 5.13 3.98
CA VAL A 75 4.25 6.09 4.35
C VAL A 75 5.66 5.55 4.08
N LEU A 76 5.86 4.24 4.25
CA LEU A 76 7.17 3.59 4.02
C LEU A 76 7.67 3.75 2.57
N TYR A 77 6.73 3.81 1.62
CA TYR A 77 7.03 3.86 0.20
C TYR A 77 7.71 5.18 -0.26
N PRO A 78 7.15 6.38 0.00
CA PRO A 78 7.79 7.65 -0.35
C PRO A 78 9.11 7.86 0.41
N LEU A 79 9.22 7.40 1.66
CA LEU A 79 10.48 7.43 2.41
C LEU A 79 11.62 6.69 1.69
N ARG A 80 11.32 5.56 1.05
CA ARG A 80 12.29 4.83 0.22
C ARG A 80 12.73 5.63 -1.02
N ARG A 81 11.90 6.56 -1.51
CA ARG A 81 12.25 7.44 -2.62
C ARG A 81 13.13 8.60 -2.17
N LEU A 82 12.82 9.18 -1.01
CA LEU A 82 13.59 10.30 -0.43
C LEU A 82 15.05 9.93 -0.17
N THR A 83 15.32 8.72 0.34
CA THR A 83 16.70 8.27 0.57
C THR A 83 17.55 8.18 -0.70
N ARG A 84 16.92 7.94 -1.87
CA ARG A 84 17.62 7.95 -3.16
C ARG A 84 17.93 9.37 -3.65
N LEU A 85 17.04 10.33 -3.39
CA LEU A 85 17.24 11.72 -3.78
C LEU A 85 18.38 12.36 -2.98
N ASN A 86 18.45 12.11 -1.67
CA ASN A 86 19.55 12.62 -0.84
C ASN A 86 20.91 12.07 -1.29
N ALA A 87 20.97 10.81 -1.72
CA ALA A 87 22.20 10.22 -2.24
C ALA A 87 22.63 10.85 -3.58
N THR A 88 21.69 11.18 -4.48
CA THR A 88 22.01 11.84 -5.74
C THR A 88 22.42 13.30 -5.54
N VAL A 89 21.76 14.01 -4.65
CA VAL A 89 22.10 15.41 -4.31
C VAL A 89 23.50 15.47 -3.69
N SER A 90 23.79 14.60 -2.72
CA SER A 90 25.11 14.52 -2.09
C SER A 90 26.23 14.22 -3.10
N ALA A 91 25.97 13.31 -4.05
CA ALA A 91 26.91 13.00 -5.12
C ALA A 91 27.14 14.21 -6.06
N ALA A 92 26.08 14.93 -6.43
CA ALA A 92 26.18 16.13 -7.27
C ALA A 92 27.00 17.24 -6.58
N THR A 93 26.72 17.54 -5.32
CA THR A 93 27.46 18.55 -4.55
C THR A 93 28.95 18.20 -4.39
N SER A 94 29.29 16.92 -4.27
CA SER A 94 30.70 16.50 -4.18
C SER A 94 31.47 16.65 -5.50
N ASN A 95 30.78 16.58 -6.64
CA ASN A 95 31.39 16.77 -7.95
C ASN A 95 31.62 18.27 -8.25
N GLU A 96 30.65 19.13 -7.93
CA GLU A 96 30.82 20.59 -8.08
C GLU A 96 31.99 21.13 -7.23
N ALA A 97 32.15 20.63 -6.00
CA ALA A 97 33.27 21.00 -5.13
C ALA A 97 34.64 20.61 -5.73
N ARG A 98 34.70 19.52 -6.51
CA ARG A 98 35.94 19.02 -7.14
C ARG A 98 36.28 19.76 -8.42
N GLU A 99 35.27 20.18 -9.18
CA GLU A 99 35.44 20.95 -10.42
C GLU A 99 35.88 22.39 -10.12
N SER A 100 35.34 22.99 -9.05
CA SER A 100 35.76 24.31 -8.59
C SER A 100 37.21 24.35 -8.06
N THR A 101 37.76 23.24 -7.55
CA THR A 101 39.18 23.20 -7.14
C THR A 101 40.15 23.00 -8.31
N SER A 102 39.72 22.40 -9.43
CA SER A 102 40.62 22.16 -10.58
C SER A 102 40.85 23.41 -11.43
N LEU A 103 39.86 24.33 -11.46
CA LEU A 103 39.94 25.57 -12.23
C LEU A 103 40.87 26.63 -11.61
N THR A 104 41.20 26.54 -10.32
CA THR A 104 42.09 27.51 -9.65
C THR A 104 43.58 27.15 -9.73
N SER A 105 43.94 25.95 -10.22
CA SER A 105 45.33 25.47 -10.26
C SER A 105 46.12 25.79 -11.54
N THR A 106 45.57 26.55 -12.50
CA THR A 106 46.18 26.73 -13.83
C THR A 106 47.17 27.91 -13.92
N THR A 107 47.70 28.46 -12.82
CA THR A 107 48.63 29.60 -12.95
C THR A 107 49.82 29.50 -12.01
N LEU A 108 50.96 29.16 -12.64
CA LEU A 108 52.36 29.36 -12.23
C LEU A 108 52.86 28.56 -11.02
N GLN A 109 53.68 27.52 -11.25
CA GLN A 109 55.06 27.41 -10.72
C GLN A 109 55.75 26.06 -11.04
N PRO A 110 57.10 26.01 -10.96
CA PRO A 110 57.99 25.15 -11.72
C PRO A 110 58.35 23.82 -11.02
N HIS A 111 58.95 22.96 -11.83
CA HIS A 111 59.54 21.67 -11.53
C HIS A 111 60.28 21.60 -10.17
N SER A 112 59.78 20.75 -9.26
CA SER A 112 60.61 20.09 -8.24
C SER A 112 60.07 18.66 -8.00
N PRO A 113 60.94 17.63 -7.98
CA PRO A 113 60.52 16.25 -7.79
C PRO A 113 60.59 15.91 -6.31
N ASP A 114 59.44 15.85 -5.62
CA ASP A 114 59.39 15.23 -4.30
C ASP A 114 58.16 14.33 -4.11
N THR A 115 58.45 13.10 -3.72
CA THR A 115 57.57 11.93 -3.70
C THR A 115 56.72 11.90 -2.43
N LYS A 116 55.67 12.73 -2.36
CA LYS A 116 54.69 12.64 -1.26
C LYS A 116 53.54 11.72 -1.64
N LYS A 117 53.58 10.51 -1.08
CA LYS A 117 52.53 9.48 -1.12
C LYS A 117 51.28 9.98 -0.38
N THR A 118 50.40 10.70 -1.08
CA THR A 118 49.14 11.19 -0.54
C THR A 118 48.14 10.06 -0.38
N ALA A 119 47.65 9.87 0.84
CA ALA A 119 46.63 8.88 1.15
C ALA A 119 45.34 9.21 0.37
N SER A 120 44.93 8.26 -0.47
CA SER A 120 43.81 8.41 -1.42
C SER A 120 42.48 8.68 -0.70
N PRO A 121 41.80 9.81 -1.00
CA PRO A 121 40.47 10.13 -0.45
C PRO A 121 39.34 9.18 -0.90
N GLY A 122 39.63 8.17 -1.73
CA GLY A 122 38.63 7.27 -2.31
C GLY A 122 37.99 6.25 -1.36
N SER A 123 38.44 6.13 -0.11
CA SER A 123 37.95 5.09 0.81
C SER A 123 36.58 5.41 1.44
N GLN A 124 36.31 6.66 1.84
CA GLN A 124 35.07 6.99 2.58
C GLN A 124 33.79 6.92 1.73
N VAL A 125 33.86 7.23 0.43
CA VAL A 125 32.68 7.22 -0.45
C VAL A 125 32.11 5.81 -0.65
N ASN A 126 32.97 4.78 -0.59
CA ASN A 126 32.54 3.39 -0.79
C ASN A 126 31.79 2.81 0.43
N ILE A 127 32.08 3.29 1.65
CA ILE A 127 31.46 2.77 2.88
C ILE A 127 29.97 3.19 2.99
N SER A 128 29.66 4.45 2.68
CA SER A 128 28.28 4.98 2.76
C SER A 128 27.32 4.33 1.75
N ARG A 129 27.80 4.03 0.54
CA ARG A 129 27.02 3.34 -0.50
C ARG A 129 26.59 1.93 -0.09
N GLY A 130 27.47 1.20 0.59
CA GLY A 130 27.20 -0.17 1.05
C GLY A 130 26.07 -0.25 2.08
N MET A 131 26.02 0.70 3.03
CA MET A 131 25.00 0.73 4.08
C MET A 131 23.60 1.07 3.54
N THR A 132 23.48 2.09 2.67
CA THR A 132 22.19 2.52 2.12
C THR A 132 21.53 1.45 1.24
N GLN A 133 22.33 0.66 0.51
CA GLN A 133 21.80 -0.42 -0.33
C GLN A 133 21.21 -1.57 0.51
N LYS A 134 21.83 -1.92 1.65
CA LYS A 134 21.30 -2.95 2.56
C LYS A 134 19.97 -2.52 3.17
N ALA A 135 19.87 -1.28 3.66
CA ALA A 135 18.65 -0.72 4.23
C ALA A 135 17.47 -0.75 3.24
N THR A 136 17.69 -0.32 1.99
CA THR A 136 16.62 -0.29 0.98
C THR A 136 16.13 -1.66 0.51
N ARG A 137 16.95 -2.71 0.65
CA ARG A 137 16.52 -4.11 0.42
C ARG A 137 15.69 -4.62 1.58
N PHE A 138 16.08 -4.29 2.81
CA PHE A 138 15.38 -4.68 4.03
C PHE A 138 13.97 -4.08 4.09
N LEU A 139 13.83 -2.77 3.87
CA LEU A 139 12.54 -2.08 3.74
C LEU A 139 11.62 -2.72 2.70
N GLY A 140 12.20 -3.17 1.57
CA GLY A 140 11.45 -3.85 0.52
C GLY A 140 10.94 -5.24 0.91
N ARG A 141 11.58 -5.93 1.87
CA ARG A 141 11.07 -7.21 2.41
C ARG A 141 9.96 -6.96 3.42
N ILE A 142 10.17 -6.02 4.34
CA ILE A 142 9.19 -5.63 5.36
C ILE A 142 7.88 -5.19 4.70
N HIS A 143 7.93 -4.30 3.71
CA HIS A 143 6.71 -3.81 3.04
C HIS A 143 5.85 -4.93 2.45
N LYS A 144 6.47 -6.01 1.93
CA LYS A 144 5.72 -7.16 1.39
C LYS A 144 5.03 -7.95 2.48
N VAL A 145 5.73 -8.19 3.59
CA VAL A 145 5.16 -8.91 4.74
C VAL A 145 4.01 -8.10 5.33
N ILE A 146 4.20 -6.79 5.55
CA ILE A 146 3.15 -5.90 6.05
C ILE A 146 1.94 -5.90 5.09
N GLY A 147 2.18 -5.78 3.78
CA GLY A 147 1.10 -5.80 2.80
C GLY A 147 0.29 -7.11 2.81
N LEU A 148 0.97 -8.25 2.96
CA LEU A 148 0.30 -9.55 3.08
C LEU A 148 -0.54 -9.65 4.37
N VAL A 149 0.03 -9.22 5.50
CA VAL A 149 -0.67 -9.20 6.79
C VAL A 149 -1.88 -8.27 6.75
N ALA A 150 -1.77 -7.11 6.10
CA ALA A 150 -2.88 -6.18 5.94
C ALA A 150 -4.05 -6.81 5.16
N ILE A 151 -3.78 -7.51 4.05
CA ILE A 151 -4.82 -8.20 3.26
C ILE A 151 -5.50 -9.28 4.10
N ALA A 152 -4.71 -10.09 4.83
CA ALA A 152 -5.27 -11.11 5.72
C ALA A 152 -6.16 -10.47 6.80
N SER A 153 -5.73 -9.36 7.41
CA SER A 153 -6.50 -8.64 8.42
C SER A 153 -7.82 -8.09 7.88
N ILE A 154 -7.82 -7.54 6.65
CA ILE A 154 -9.03 -7.04 5.98
C ILE A 154 -10.03 -8.18 5.73
N LEU A 155 -9.57 -9.33 5.24
CA LEU A 155 -10.41 -10.51 5.04
C LEU A 155 -10.98 -11.02 6.36
N SER A 156 -10.15 -11.16 7.38
CA SER A 156 -10.58 -11.60 8.71
C SER A 156 -11.60 -10.63 9.34
N HIS A 157 -11.40 -9.33 9.20
CA HIS A 157 -12.34 -8.30 9.66
C HIS A 157 -13.69 -8.43 8.96
N GLY A 158 -13.71 -8.55 7.62
CA GLY A 158 -14.96 -8.71 6.87
C GLY A 158 -15.72 -9.99 7.23
N ILE A 159 -15.02 -11.10 7.46
CA ILE A 159 -15.61 -12.37 7.89
C ILE A 159 -16.18 -12.25 9.31
N ALA A 160 -15.46 -11.62 10.23
CA ALA A 160 -15.91 -11.42 11.62
C ALA A 160 -17.19 -10.58 11.67
N MET A 161 -17.25 -9.49 10.91
CA MET A 161 -18.46 -8.65 10.79
C MET A 161 -19.64 -9.44 10.23
N TYR A 162 -19.43 -10.22 9.17
CA TYR A 162 -20.49 -11.05 8.59
C TYR A 162 -21.05 -12.08 9.58
N ILE A 163 -20.18 -12.74 10.36
CA ILE A 163 -20.61 -13.71 11.38
C ILE A 163 -21.35 -13.01 12.53
N GLY A 164 -20.90 -11.82 12.93
CA GLY A 164 -21.49 -11.07 14.04
C GLY A 164 -22.88 -10.52 13.73
N GLU A 165 -23.12 -10.04 12.51
CA GLU A 165 -24.37 -9.38 12.11
C GLU A 165 -25.35 -10.32 11.39
N GLY A 166 -24.86 -11.41 10.79
CA GLY A 166 -25.68 -12.39 10.06
C GLY A 166 -26.25 -11.88 8.72
N HIS A 167 -26.02 -10.62 8.37
CA HIS A 167 -26.39 -9.98 7.11
C HIS A 167 -25.43 -8.82 6.81
N PHE A 168 -25.41 -8.33 5.57
CA PHE A 168 -24.60 -7.17 5.19
C PHE A 168 -25.45 -5.91 5.19
N GLU A 169 -25.10 -4.94 6.02
CA GLU A 169 -25.66 -3.59 5.92
C GLU A 169 -25.18 -2.88 4.64
N ASP A 170 -25.97 -1.93 4.14
CA ASP A 170 -25.62 -1.12 2.96
C ASP A 170 -24.28 -0.38 3.12
N LYS A 171 -23.91 -0.05 4.36
CA LYS A 171 -22.61 0.56 4.73
C LYS A 171 -21.41 -0.35 4.45
N PHE A 172 -21.64 -1.67 4.46
CA PHE A 172 -20.61 -2.68 4.23
C PHE A 172 -20.17 -2.73 2.76
N ILE A 173 -21.04 -2.30 1.83
CA ILE A 173 -20.73 -2.26 0.39
C ILE A 173 -19.49 -1.41 0.11
N LEU A 174 -19.35 -0.26 0.79
CA LEU A 174 -18.19 0.62 0.62
C LEU A 174 -16.90 -0.06 1.09
N GLY A 175 -16.96 -0.81 2.21
CA GLY A 175 -15.85 -1.61 2.73
C GLY A 175 -15.42 -2.74 1.79
N ILE A 176 -16.37 -3.44 1.17
CA ILE A 176 -16.10 -4.46 0.14
C ILE A 176 -15.38 -3.82 -1.06
N ILE A 177 -15.91 -2.71 -1.59
CA ILE A 177 -15.31 -2.03 -2.75
C ILE A 177 -13.88 -1.60 -2.43
N ALA A 178 -13.64 -1.01 -1.26
CA ALA A 178 -12.30 -0.64 -0.80
C ALA A 178 -11.36 -1.84 -0.75
N SER A 179 -11.84 -2.97 -0.20
CA SER A 179 -11.09 -4.22 -0.08
C SER A 179 -10.72 -4.80 -1.44
N VAL A 180 -11.65 -4.81 -2.41
CA VAL A 180 -11.39 -5.29 -3.78
C VAL A 180 -10.35 -4.40 -4.47
N VAL A 181 -10.47 -3.08 -4.38
CA VAL A 181 -9.49 -2.14 -4.97
C VAL A 181 -8.09 -2.37 -4.37
N MET A 182 -7.99 -2.52 -3.06
CA MET A 182 -6.71 -2.82 -2.39
C MET A 182 -6.15 -4.18 -2.80
N PHE A 183 -6.99 -5.20 -2.93
CA PHE A 183 -6.59 -6.54 -3.36
C PHE A 183 -6.01 -6.52 -4.78
N VAL A 184 -6.67 -5.84 -5.73
CA VAL A 184 -6.14 -5.65 -7.09
C VAL A 184 -4.83 -4.87 -7.07
N GLY A 185 -4.73 -3.83 -6.24
CA GLY A 185 -3.48 -3.10 -6.01
C GLY A 185 -2.34 -4.02 -5.55
N ALA A 186 -2.61 -4.89 -4.58
CA ALA A 186 -1.65 -5.86 -4.07
C ALA A 186 -1.21 -6.87 -5.12
N LEU A 187 -2.14 -7.42 -5.91
CA LEU A 187 -1.84 -8.28 -7.05
C LEU A 187 -0.93 -7.57 -8.07
N GLY A 188 -1.19 -6.28 -8.34
CA GLY A 188 -0.31 -5.46 -9.17
C GLY A 188 1.12 -5.35 -8.61
N GLY A 189 1.27 -5.25 -7.29
CA GLY A 189 2.57 -5.24 -6.61
C GLY A 189 3.31 -6.59 -6.71
N ILE A 190 2.58 -7.70 -6.57
CA ILE A 190 3.13 -9.06 -6.74
C ILE A 190 3.52 -9.28 -8.20
N ALA A 191 2.66 -8.93 -9.16
CA ALA A 191 2.92 -9.04 -10.58
C ALA A 191 4.16 -8.22 -11.01
N GLN A 192 4.34 -7.04 -10.42
CA GLN A 192 5.54 -6.23 -10.62
C GLN A 192 6.82 -6.97 -10.19
N MET A 193 6.77 -7.77 -9.13
CA MET A 193 7.94 -8.54 -8.67
C MET A 193 8.31 -9.69 -9.61
N ILE A 194 7.34 -10.31 -10.27
CA ILE A 194 7.55 -11.47 -11.15
C ILE A 194 8.13 -11.03 -12.52
N ARG A 195 8.47 -9.73 -12.68
CA ARG A 195 9.07 -9.15 -13.91
C ARG A 195 8.21 -9.29 -15.17
N LEU A 196 6.90 -9.49 -15.04
CA LEU A 196 6.02 -9.66 -16.21
C LEU A 196 5.77 -8.34 -16.99
N GLN A 197 6.10 -7.18 -16.44
CA GLN A 197 5.72 -5.88 -17.03
C GLN A 197 6.81 -4.82 -17.02
N ARG A 198 6.65 -3.80 -17.89
CA ARG A 198 7.53 -2.61 -17.96
C ARG A 198 7.50 -1.89 -16.60
N PRO A 199 8.65 -1.70 -15.92
CA PRO A 199 8.71 -1.29 -14.52
C PRO A 199 8.14 0.10 -14.22
N GLY A 200 7.92 0.94 -15.25
CA GLY A 200 7.37 2.28 -15.09
C GLY A 200 5.85 2.34 -14.87
N ILE A 201 5.07 1.57 -15.66
CA ILE A 201 3.60 1.70 -15.69
C ILE A 201 2.97 0.94 -14.52
N THR A 202 3.37 -0.31 -14.30
CA THR A 202 2.85 -1.15 -13.21
C THR A 202 3.04 -0.49 -11.85
N ARG A 203 4.18 0.17 -11.66
CA ARG A 203 4.48 0.92 -10.44
C ARG A 203 3.51 2.08 -10.22
N ARG A 204 3.15 2.82 -11.27
CA ARG A 204 2.19 3.93 -11.17
C ARG A 204 0.79 3.39 -10.83
N ILE A 205 0.36 2.33 -11.51
CA ILE A 205 -0.93 1.68 -11.27
C ILE A 205 -1.03 1.13 -9.84
N HIS A 206 0.02 0.45 -9.37
CA HIS A 206 0.06 -0.07 -8.00
C HIS A 206 -0.10 1.06 -6.97
N VAL A 207 0.69 2.14 -7.10
CA VAL A 207 0.61 3.28 -6.17
C VAL A 207 -0.75 3.98 -6.25
N SER A 208 -1.32 4.17 -7.44
CA SER A 208 -2.63 4.82 -7.58
C SER A 208 -3.75 3.96 -7.00
N MET A 209 -3.72 2.63 -7.19
CA MET A 209 -4.71 1.71 -6.64
C MET A 209 -4.63 1.64 -5.11
N VAL A 210 -3.42 1.59 -4.55
CA VAL A 210 -3.23 1.62 -3.09
C VAL A 210 -3.74 2.94 -2.51
N LEU A 211 -3.43 4.08 -3.15
CA LEU A 211 -3.92 5.39 -2.71
C LEU A 211 -5.44 5.48 -2.75
N LEU A 212 -6.05 5.03 -3.86
CA LEU A 212 -7.51 5.01 -4.00
C LEU A 212 -8.18 4.10 -2.97
N GLY A 213 -7.62 2.90 -2.75
CA GLY A 213 -8.08 1.99 -1.71
C GLY A 213 -7.99 2.58 -0.31
N CYS A 214 -6.92 3.34 0.00
CA CYS A 214 -6.79 4.06 1.26
C CYS A 214 -7.89 5.13 1.43
N LEU A 215 -8.18 5.91 0.39
CA LEU A 215 -9.22 6.93 0.43
C LEU A 215 -10.62 6.31 0.65
N LEU A 216 -10.92 5.21 -0.05
CA LEU A 216 -12.17 4.46 0.15
C LEU A 216 -12.26 3.87 1.56
N SER A 217 -11.15 3.37 2.10
CA SER A 217 -11.09 2.83 3.46
C SER A 217 -11.35 3.93 4.50
N ILE A 218 -10.79 5.12 4.33
CA ILE A 218 -11.08 6.28 5.19
C ILE A 218 -12.57 6.65 5.10
N GLY A 219 -13.13 6.69 3.88
CA GLY A 219 -14.56 6.91 3.68
C GLY A 219 -15.41 5.90 4.43
N HIS A 220 -15.07 4.61 4.33
CA HIS A 220 -15.75 3.54 5.06
C HIS A 220 -15.70 3.74 6.58
N ILE A 221 -14.54 4.07 7.15
CA ILE A 221 -14.38 4.33 8.60
C ILE A 221 -15.24 5.51 9.07
N ILE A 222 -15.40 6.55 8.24
CA ILE A 222 -16.22 7.72 8.58
C ILE A 222 -17.72 7.37 8.56
N THR A 223 -18.13 6.42 7.72
CA THR A 223 -19.54 6.06 7.51
C THR A 223 -20.03 4.86 8.31
N ALA A 224 -19.11 4.01 8.78
CA ALA A 224 -19.41 2.84 9.60
C ALA A 224 -19.96 3.30 10.95
#